data_AF-A0A1H7F044-F1
#
_entry.id   AF-A0A1H7F044-F1
#
_cell.length_a   1.000
_cell.length_b   1.000
_cell.length_c   1.000
_cell.angle_alpha   90.00
_cell.angle_beta   90.00
_cell.angle_gamma   90.00
#
_symmetry.space_group_name_H-M   'P 1'
#
loop_
_entity.id
_entity.type
_entity.pdbx_description
1 polymer ?
#
loop_
_entity_poly.entity_id
_entity_poly.type
_entity_poly.pdbx_seq_one_letter_code
_entity_poly.pdbx_strand_id
1 'polypeptide(L)'
;MQDSFLDRALLLLQQHAYARVLCEFHRMEDTRCRVIDVGTHRSADARERLARCERQLLACRDALEDPERAAAVRIARALYLRFLLSSATARLQPWCDGEDLAHMPRSHMFEWIAHDFERVELAALEDAMTPAEAALYARSLEGVDD
;
A
#
# COMPACT_ATOMS: atom_id res chain seq x y z
N MET A 1 24.40 -9.11 0.47
CA MET A 1 24.31 -7.79 -0.20
C MET A 1 22.99 -7.61 -0.97
N GLN A 2 22.38 -8.70 -1.49
CA GLN A 2 21.04 -8.66 -2.10
C GLN A 2 19.91 -8.34 -1.09
N ASP A 3 19.94 -8.92 0.12
CA ASP A 3 18.90 -8.68 1.15
C ASP A 3 18.75 -7.20 1.50
N SER A 4 19.86 -6.45 1.61
CA SER A 4 19.80 -5.02 1.96
C SER A 4 19.12 -4.14 0.92
N PHE A 5 19.14 -4.55 -0.37
CA PHE A 5 18.42 -3.81 -1.41
C PHE A 5 16.94 -4.13 -1.37
N LEU A 6 16.59 -5.42 -1.29
CA LEU A 6 15.20 -5.88 -1.24
C LEU A 6 14.48 -5.26 -0.04
N ASP A 7 15.06 -5.34 1.15
CA ASP A 7 14.49 -4.75 2.37
C ASP A 7 14.26 -3.25 2.23
N ARG A 8 15.24 -2.54 1.64
CA ARG A 8 15.13 -1.10 1.40
C ARG A 8 14.04 -0.76 0.39
N ALA A 9 13.94 -1.53 -0.70
CA ALA A 9 12.92 -1.33 -1.72
C ALA A 9 11.51 -1.57 -1.14
N LEU A 10 11.33 -2.66 -0.38
CA LEU A 10 10.07 -2.98 0.29
C LEU A 10 9.69 -1.93 1.33
N LEU A 11 10.65 -1.43 2.11
CA LEU A 11 10.42 -0.34 3.05
C LEU A 11 9.96 0.94 2.34
N LEU A 12 10.61 1.30 1.23
CA LEU A 12 10.23 2.48 0.45
C LEU A 12 8.82 2.33 -0.16
N LEU A 13 8.49 1.16 -0.69
CA LEU A 13 7.14 0.85 -1.19
C LEU A 13 6.09 0.94 -0.09
N GLN A 14 6.40 0.42 1.11
CA GLN A 14 5.49 0.52 2.25
C GLN A 14 5.30 1.97 2.71
N GLN A 15 6.37 2.77 2.75
CA GLN A 15 6.29 4.19 3.10
C GLN A 15 5.49 4.99 2.06
N HIS A 16 5.64 4.66 0.79
CA HIS A 16 4.89 5.24 -0.31
C HIS A 16 3.39 4.89 -0.23
N ALA A 17 3.05 3.61 -0.05
CA ALA A 17 1.68 3.16 0.13
C ALA A 17 1.01 3.86 1.32
N TYR A 18 1.68 3.91 2.47
CA TYR A 18 1.19 4.63 3.65
C TYR A 18 0.97 6.13 3.39
N ALA A 19 1.86 6.79 2.64
CA ALA A 19 1.70 8.20 2.30
C ALA A 19 0.50 8.45 1.37
N ARG A 20 0.21 7.53 0.43
CA ARG A 20 -1.00 7.59 -0.42
C ARG A 20 -2.27 7.47 0.42
N VAL A 21 -2.30 6.52 1.35
CA VAL A 21 -3.43 6.35 2.29
C VAL A 21 -3.63 7.61 3.13
N LEU A 22 -2.57 8.22 3.65
CA LEU A 22 -2.67 9.48 4.40
C LEU A 22 -3.23 10.64 3.55
N CYS A 23 -2.78 10.78 2.31
CA CYS A 23 -3.29 11.81 1.41
C CYS A 23 -4.80 11.65 1.18
N GLU A 24 -5.24 10.42 0.90
CA GLU A 24 -6.64 10.12 0.66
C GLU A 24 -7.50 10.24 1.92
N PHE A 25 -6.95 9.81 3.07
CA PHE A 25 -7.58 9.96 4.36
C PHE A 25 -7.86 11.43 4.70
N HIS A 26 -6.86 12.32 4.53
CA HIS A 26 -7.06 13.74 4.76
C HIS A 26 -8.01 14.37 3.73
N ARG A 27 -7.97 13.94 2.47
CA ARG A 27 -8.94 14.38 1.44
C ARG A 27 -10.38 14.04 1.85
N MET A 28 -10.60 12.85 2.40
CA MET A 28 -11.93 12.43 2.88
C MET A 28 -12.31 13.15 4.18
N GLU A 29 -11.39 13.35 5.12
CA GLU A 29 -11.62 14.16 6.33
C GLU A 29 -12.03 15.59 5.98
N ASP A 30 -11.32 16.24 5.06
CA ASP A 30 -11.64 17.60 4.61
C ASP A 30 -13.03 17.67 3.96
N THR A 31 -13.43 16.62 3.24
CA THR A 31 -14.77 16.52 2.65
C THR A 31 -15.86 16.37 3.73
N ARG A 32 -15.57 15.66 4.85
CA ARG A 32 -16.47 15.52 6.00
C ARG A 32 -16.56 16.82 6.82
N CYS A 33 -15.45 17.50 7.00
CA CYS A 33 -15.34 18.71 7.81
C CYS A 33 -15.69 19.96 6.99
N ARG A 34 -16.92 20.48 7.13
CA ARG A 34 -17.32 21.79 6.57
C ARG A 34 -16.61 23.01 7.20
N VAL A 35 -15.64 22.81 8.10
CA VAL A 35 -15.01 23.87 8.90
C VAL A 35 -13.51 23.89 8.64
N ILE A 36 -13.05 25.02 8.09
CA ILE A 36 -11.71 25.32 7.60
C ILE A 36 -10.79 25.62 8.79
N ASP A 37 -9.69 24.85 8.95
CA ASP A 37 -8.30 25.36 9.08
C ASP A 37 -7.31 24.27 9.53
N VAL A 38 -7.73 23.29 10.34
CA VAL A 38 -6.79 22.32 10.95
C VAL A 38 -6.39 21.18 9.99
N GLY A 39 -7.24 20.83 9.02
CA GLY A 39 -7.00 19.76 8.04
C GLY A 39 -5.92 20.11 6.99
N THR A 40 -5.81 21.39 6.65
CA THR A 40 -4.93 21.89 5.56
C THR A 40 -3.45 21.57 5.80
N HIS A 41 -2.99 21.69 7.04
CA HIS A 41 -1.59 21.44 7.39
C HIS A 41 -1.22 19.95 7.31
N ARG A 42 -2.08 19.05 7.83
CA ARG A 42 -1.81 17.60 7.79
C ARG A 42 -1.87 17.03 6.37
N SER A 43 -2.78 17.57 5.54
CA SER A 43 -2.85 17.27 4.11
C SER A 43 -1.59 17.73 3.35
N ALA A 44 -1.00 18.87 3.71
CA ALA A 44 0.27 19.33 3.14
C ALA A 44 1.43 18.39 3.52
N ASP A 45 1.55 18.00 4.80
CA ASP A 45 2.59 17.10 5.28
C ASP A 45 2.51 15.71 4.62
N ALA A 46 1.30 15.18 4.45
CA ALA A 46 1.08 13.91 3.76
C ALA A 46 1.54 13.96 2.29
N ARG A 47 1.23 15.05 1.59
CA ARG A 47 1.66 15.27 0.20
C ARG A 47 3.18 15.44 0.08
N GLU A 48 3.81 16.16 1.00
CA GLU A 48 5.27 16.28 1.02
C GLU A 48 5.93 14.91 1.24
N ARG A 49 5.39 14.11 2.17
CA ARG A 49 5.85 12.75 2.42
C ARG A 49 5.71 11.88 1.17
N LEU A 50 4.57 11.94 0.48
CA LEU A 50 4.34 11.20 -0.77
C LEU A 50 5.37 11.58 -1.83
N ALA A 51 5.53 12.88 -2.09
CA ALA A 51 6.49 13.38 -3.08
C ALA A 51 7.93 12.97 -2.75
N ARG A 52 8.30 12.90 -1.46
CA ARG A 52 9.62 12.40 -1.03
C ARG A 52 9.78 10.92 -1.35
N CYS A 53 8.77 10.10 -1.07
CA CYS A 53 8.79 8.67 -1.38
C CYS A 53 8.88 8.44 -2.90
N GLU A 54 8.12 9.18 -3.71
CA GLU A 54 8.18 9.12 -5.17
C GLU A 54 9.59 9.46 -5.70
N ARG A 55 10.23 10.51 -5.17
CA ARG A 55 11.63 10.84 -5.52
C ARG A 55 12.60 9.73 -5.15
N GLN A 56 12.42 9.09 -3.99
CA GLN A 56 13.28 7.99 -3.55
C GLN A 56 13.08 6.74 -4.42
N LEU A 57 11.85 6.41 -4.78
CA LEU A 57 11.54 5.30 -5.68
C LEU A 57 12.11 5.56 -7.08
N LEU A 58 11.99 6.78 -7.59
CA LEU A 58 12.60 7.16 -8.87
C LEU A 58 14.12 7.01 -8.83
N ALA A 59 14.77 7.39 -7.73
CA ALA A 59 16.21 7.20 -7.55
C ALA A 59 16.63 5.72 -7.47
N CYS A 60 15.71 4.83 -7.11
CA CYS A 60 15.95 3.38 -7.11
C CYS A 60 15.67 2.73 -8.47
N ARG A 61 15.16 3.47 -9.46
CA ARG A 61 14.76 2.92 -10.77
C ARG A 61 15.90 2.21 -11.48
N ASP A 62 17.09 2.81 -11.51
CA ASP A 62 18.25 2.24 -12.22
C ASP A 62 18.68 0.90 -11.58
N ALA A 63 18.52 0.75 -10.26
CA ALA A 63 18.77 -0.51 -9.57
C ALA A 63 17.70 -1.60 -9.85
N LEU A 64 16.53 -1.19 -10.33
CA LEU A 64 15.43 -2.06 -10.76
C LEU A 64 15.44 -2.33 -12.28
N GLU A 65 16.43 -1.84 -13.03
CA GLU A 65 16.62 -2.22 -14.44
C GLU A 65 17.05 -3.69 -14.59
N ASP A 66 17.64 -4.26 -13.53
CA ASP A 66 17.89 -5.70 -13.41
C ASP A 66 16.55 -6.45 -13.27
N PRO A 67 16.15 -7.26 -14.28
CA PRO A 67 14.87 -7.96 -14.26
C PRO A 67 14.71 -8.91 -13.07
N GLU A 68 15.80 -9.52 -12.58
CA GLU A 68 15.73 -10.44 -11.44
C GLU A 68 15.43 -9.69 -10.15
N ARG A 69 16.01 -8.50 -9.97
CA ARG A 69 15.72 -7.64 -8.82
C ARG A 69 14.30 -7.09 -8.87
N ALA A 70 13.85 -6.66 -10.05
CA ALA A 70 12.49 -6.20 -10.24
C ALA A 70 11.47 -7.32 -9.94
N ALA A 71 11.73 -8.53 -10.42
CA ALA A 71 10.92 -9.71 -10.12
C ALA A 71 10.89 -10.02 -8.61
N ALA A 72 12.05 -10.03 -7.95
CA ALA A 72 12.13 -10.29 -6.51
C ALA A 72 11.33 -9.27 -5.69
N VAL A 73 11.45 -7.97 -6.00
CA VAL A 73 10.68 -6.91 -5.34
C VAL A 73 9.19 -7.07 -5.60
N ARG A 74 8.78 -7.36 -6.85
CA ARG A 74 7.36 -7.54 -7.23
C ARG A 74 6.73 -8.70 -6.47
N ILE A 75 7.38 -9.86 -6.46
CA ILE A 75 6.89 -11.07 -5.78
C ILE A 75 6.85 -10.85 -4.27
N ALA A 76 7.92 -10.35 -3.66
CA ALA A 76 7.96 -10.09 -2.22
C ALA A 76 6.88 -9.08 -1.78
N ARG A 77 6.66 -8.02 -2.58
CA ARG A 77 5.59 -7.05 -2.31
C ARG A 77 4.21 -7.67 -2.44
N ALA A 78 3.97 -8.48 -3.46
CA ALA A 78 2.68 -9.17 -3.65
C ALA A 78 2.37 -10.16 -2.51
N LEU A 79 3.37 -10.90 -2.03
CA LEU A 79 3.24 -11.79 -0.86
C LEU A 79 2.90 -10.99 0.40
N TYR A 80 3.59 -9.87 0.64
CA TYR A 80 3.29 -9.00 1.77
C TYR A 80 1.87 -8.42 1.72
N LEU A 81 1.41 -7.99 0.53
CA LEU A 81 0.04 -7.49 0.35
C LEU A 81 -1.01 -8.58 0.58
N ARG A 82 -0.77 -9.83 0.14
CA ARG A 82 -1.65 -10.97 0.48
C ARG A 82 -1.76 -11.17 1.98
N PHE A 83 -0.65 -11.09 2.71
CA PHE A 83 -0.64 -11.17 4.16
C PHE A 83 -1.45 -10.03 4.81
N LEU A 84 -1.33 -8.80 4.31
CA LEU A 84 -2.15 -7.69 4.81
C LEU A 84 -3.65 -7.91 4.53
N LEU A 85 -3.98 -8.37 3.33
CA LEU A 85 -5.37 -8.60 2.91
C LEU A 85 -6.01 -9.79 3.65
N SER A 86 -5.25 -10.81 4.03
CA SER A 86 -5.79 -11.93 4.84
C SER A 86 -6.24 -11.46 6.23
N SER A 87 -5.64 -10.39 6.76
CA SER A 87 -6.04 -9.78 8.04
C SER A 87 -7.19 -8.77 7.91
N ALA A 88 -7.60 -8.40 6.68
CA ALA A 88 -8.54 -7.30 6.45
C ALA A 88 -9.89 -7.51 7.15
N THR A 89 -10.41 -8.74 7.15
CA THR A 89 -11.68 -9.07 7.83
C THR A 89 -11.63 -8.71 9.32
N ALA A 90 -10.49 -8.95 10.00
CA ALA A 90 -10.33 -8.60 11.41
C ALA A 90 -10.14 -7.10 11.64
N ARG A 91 -9.47 -6.39 10.71
CA ARG A 91 -9.25 -4.93 10.79
C ARG A 91 -10.50 -4.11 10.48
N LEU A 92 -11.39 -4.64 9.64
CA LEU A 92 -12.58 -3.94 9.15
C LEU A 92 -13.87 -4.27 9.95
N GLN A 93 -13.97 -5.41 10.63
CA GLN A 93 -15.08 -5.69 11.56
C GLN A 93 -14.94 -4.81 12.82
N PRO A 94 -16.00 -4.14 13.31
CA PRO A 94 -17.43 -4.48 13.19
C PRO A 94 -18.28 -3.47 12.38
N TRP A 95 -17.68 -2.55 11.62
CA TRP A 95 -18.44 -1.52 10.90
C TRP A 95 -19.18 -2.14 9.71
N CYS A 96 -20.43 -1.75 9.51
CA CYS A 96 -21.26 -2.27 8.43
C CYS A 96 -21.20 -1.32 7.22
N ASP A 97 -21.08 -1.86 6.00
CA ASP A 97 -21.09 -1.09 4.74
C ASP A 97 -22.33 -0.20 4.55
N GLY A 98 -23.38 -0.41 5.36
CA GLY A 98 -24.60 0.41 5.38
C GLY A 98 -24.53 1.67 6.27
N GLU A 99 -23.45 1.89 7.02
CA GLU A 99 -23.31 3.05 7.90
C GLU A 99 -22.71 4.26 7.16
N ASP A 100 -23.34 5.41 7.33
CA ASP A 100 -23.01 6.66 6.64
C ASP A 100 -21.54 7.08 6.81
N LEU A 101 -20.90 7.47 5.71
CA LEU A 101 -19.56 8.04 5.68
C LEU A 101 -19.41 9.22 6.65
N ALA A 102 -20.46 10.01 6.92
CA ALA A 102 -20.36 11.10 7.88
C ALA A 102 -20.10 10.64 9.33
N HIS A 103 -20.49 9.41 9.68
CA HIS A 103 -20.43 8.85 11.04
C HIS A 103 -19.35 7.79 11.23
N MET A 104 -18.69 7.37 10.15
CA MET A 104 -17.63 6.37 10.19
C MET A 104 -16.43 6.82 11.05
N PRO A 105 -15.98 5.99 12.02
CA PRO A 105 -14.79 6.28 12.81
C PRO A 105 -13.56 6.54 11.95
N ARG A 106 -12.68 7.46 12.36
CA ARG A 106 -11.46 7.80 11.62
C ARG A 106 -10.53 6.59 11.42
N SER A 107 -10.39 5.76 12.44
CA SER A 107 -9.61 4.51 12.34
C SER A 107 -10.18 3.58 11.27
N HIS A 108 -11.51 3.42 11.23
CA HIS A 108 -12.16 2.59 10.23
C HIS A 108 -12.04 3.18 8.82
N MET A 109 -12.20 4.49 8.66
CA MET A 109 -11.96 5.16 7.37
C MET A 109 -10.53 4.94 6.88
N PHE A 110 -9.55 5.04 7.77
CA PHE A 110 -8.15 4.81 7.43
C PHE A 110 -7.91 3.37 6.96
N GLU A 111 -8.42 2.37 7.71
CA GLU A 111 -8.30 0.96 7.34
C GLU A 111 -9.04 0.63 6.03
N TRP A 112 -10.22 1.22 5.80
CA TRP A 112 -10.98 1.04 4.56
C TRP A 112 -10.21 1.58 3.35
N ILE A 113 -9.66 2.79 3.45
CA ILE A 113 -8.80 3.37 2.40
C ILE A 113 -7.57 2.47 2.19
N ALA A 114 -6.89 2.06 3.26
CA ALA A 114 -5.71 1.20 3.17
C ALA A 114 -6.02 -0.12 2.44
N HIS A 115 -7.11 -0.78 2.81
CA HIS A 115 -7.56 -2.00 2.16
C HIS A 115 -7.84 -1.83 0.66
N ASP A 116 -8.49 -0.73 0.25
CA ASP A 116 -8.73 -0.45 -1.16
C ASP A 116 -7.42 -0.24 -1.94
N PHE A 117 -6.47 0.51 -1.38
CA PHE A 117 -5.14 0.65 -1.99
C PHE A 117 -4.37 -0.67 -2.05
N GLU A 118 -4.42 -1.48 -0.98
CA GLU A 118 -3.77 -2.80 -0.92
C GLU A 118 -4.29 -3.73 -2.04
N ARG A 119 -5.61 -3.74 -2.27
CA ARG A 119 -6.24 -4.53 -3.35
C ARG A 119 -5.83 -4.07 -4.74
N VAL A 120 -5.86 -2.76 -4.99
CA VAL A 120 -5.48 -2.19 -6.29
C VAL A 120 -4.00 -2.42 -6.58
N GLU A 121 -3.13 -2.25 -5.57
CA GLU A 121 -1.70 -2.49 -5.72
C GLU A 121 -1.42 -3.96 -6.01
N LEU A 122 -2.06 -4.89 -5.28
CA LEU A 122 -1.86 -6.32 -5.52
C LEU A 122 -2.27 -6.72 -6.94
N ALA A 123 -3.45 -6.30 -7.39
CA ALA A 123 -3.93 -6.61 -8.75
C ALA A 123 -2.95 -6.09 -9.81
N ALA A 124 -2.46 -4.86 -9.67
CA ALA A 124 -1.49 -4.29 -10.59
C ALA A 124 -0.14 -5.05 -10.60
N LEU A 125 0.30 -5.56 -9.45
CA LEU A 125 1.50 -6.38 -9.38
C LEU A 125 1.30 -7.74 -10.04
N GLU A 126 0.18 -8.41 -9.77
CA GLU A 126 -0.18 -9.71 -10.37
C GLU A 126 -0.33 -9.60 -11.89
N ASP A 127 -0.99 -8.55 -12.38
CA ASP A 127 -1.14 -8.27 -13.82
C ASP A 127 0.19 -7.99 -14.52
N ALA A 128 1.16 -7.41 -13.81
CA ALA A 128 2.48 -7.10 -14.34
C ALA A 128 3.47 -8.28 -14.26
N MET A 129 3.10 -9.40 -13.62
CA MET A 129 3.98 -10.56 -13.51
C MET A 129 4.16 -11.26 -14.85
N THR A 130 5.39 -11.68 -15.14
CA THR A 130 5.61 -12.65 -16.21
C THR A 130 5.06 -14.04 -15.82
N PRO A 131 4.81 -14.96 -16.76
CA PRO A 131 4.37 -16.32 -16.42
C PRO A 131 5.33 -17.06 -15.46
N ALA A 132 6.64 -16.81 -15.58
CA ALA A 132 7.64 -17.40 -14.69
C ALA A 132 7.55 -16.83 -13.27
N GLU A 133 7.33 -15.51 -13.14
CA GLU A 133 7.12 -14.85 -11.84
C GLU A 133 5.83 -15.29 -11.18
N ALA A 134 4.73 -15.39 -11.94
CA ALA A 134 3.44 -15.86 -11.44
C ALA A 134 3.53 -17.30 -10.92
N ALA A 135 4.26 -18.17 -11.62
CA ALA A 135 4.51 -19.54 -11.16
C ALA A 135 5.37 -19.58 -9.88
N LEU A 136 6.36 -18.69 -9.75
CA LEU A 136 7.16 -18.59 -8.53
C LEU A 136 6.31 -18.07 -7.36
N TYR A 137 5.54 -17.01 -7.60
CA TYR A 137 4.61 -16.43 -6.64
C TYR A 137 3.59 -17.46 -6.13
N ALA A 138 2.97 -18.23 -7.03
CA ALA A 138 2.02 -19.28 -6.66
C ALA A 138 2.66 -20.36 -5.76
N ARG A 139 3.86 -20.85 -6.12
CA ARG A 139 4.60 -21.80 -5.27
C ARG A 139 4.96 -21.23 -3.90
N SER A 140 5.28 -19.93 -3.84
CA SER A 140 5.57 -19.26 -2.57
C SER A 140 4.34 -19.12 -1.68
N LEU A 141 3.12 -19.13 -2.24
CA LEU A 141 1.89 -19.15 -1.45
C LEU A 141 1.62 -20.55 -0.88
N GLU A 142 1.85 -21.60 -1.67
CA GLU A 142 1.65 -23.00 -1.25
C GLU A 142 2.58 -23.42 -0.10
N GLY A 143 3.78 -22.83 -0.01
CA GLY A 143 4.75 -23.12 1.05
C GLY A 143 4.50 -22.41 2.40
N VAL A 144 3.37 -21.71 2.57
CA VAL A 144 3.02 -20.95 3.80
C VAL A 144 1.94 -21.66 4.62
N ASP A 145 1.41 -22.80 4.14
CA ASP A 145 0.35 -23.59 4.80
C ASP A 145 0.85 -24.76 5.68
N ASP A 146 2.16 -24.83 6.02
CA ASP A 146 2.75 -25.82 6.96
C ASP A 146 3.10 -25.21 8.33
#